data_AF-T0HXD4-F1
#
_entry.id   AF-T0HXD4-F1
#
_cell.length_a   1.000
_cell.length_b   1.000
_cell.length_c   1.000
_cell.angle_alpha   90.00
_cell.angle_beta   90.00
_cell.angle_gamma   90.00
#
_symmetry.space_group_name_H-M   'P 1'
#
loop_
_entity.id
_entity.type
_entity.pdbx_description
1 polymer ?
#
loop_
_entity_poly.entity_id
_entity_poly.type
_entity_poly.pdbx_seq_one_letter_code
_entity_poly.pdbx_strand_id
1 'polypeptide(L)'
;MLRKKAKGFTLIEIIVALAIIGVMGVSLLTVFTMGIRVIVQARDRNDASFTAQSQVEVELNTINAAPSTITITMPDATTISASGTVMPAESATVNGKEVSIDYFKPGK
;
A
#
# COMPACT_ATOMS: atom_id res chain seq x y z
N MET A 1 -72.86 4.64 12.12
CA MET A 1 -71.39 4.70 11.94
C MET A 1 -70.74 4.08 13.18
N LEU A 2 -70.34 2.81 13.13
CA LEU A 2 -69.79 2.08 14.28
C LEU A 2 -68.32 2.48 14.50
N ARG A 3 -68.03 3.30 15.51
CA ARG A 3 -66.65 3.59 15.94
C ARG A 3 -66.07 2.36 16.65
N LYS A 4 -65.09 1.68 16.04
CA LYS A 4 -64.27 0.67 16.73
C LYS A 4 -63.48 1.37 17.85
N LYS A 5 -63.55 0.86 19.08
CA LYS A 5 -62.69 1.32 20.18
C LYS A 5 -61.25 0.88 19.90
N ALA A 6 -60.32 1.83 19.86
CA ALA A 6 -58.89 1.53 19.84
C ALA A 6 -58.52 0.90 21.19
N LYS A 7 -58.04 -0.34 21.18
CA LYS A 7 -57.44 -0.96 22.38
C LYS A 7 -56.04 -0.38 22.54
N GLY A 8 -55.77 0.23 23.69
CA GLY A 8 -54.42 0.65 24.06
C GLY A 8 -53.52 -0.55 24.34
N PHE A 9 -52.21 -0.31 24.41
CA PHE A 9 -51.23 -1.34 24.77
C PHE A 9 -51.35 -1.73 26.23
N THR A 10 -51.15 -3.02 26.50
CA THR A 10 -51.02 -3.55 27.85
C THR A 10 -49.61 -3.29 28.40
N LEU A 11 -49.47 -3.24 29.73
CA LEU A 11 -48.17 -3.09 30.39
C LEU A 11 -47.20 -4.23 29.97
N ILE A 12 -47.73 -5.44 29.82
CA ILE A 12 -46.94 -6.61 29.45
C ILE A 12 -46.40 -6.50 28.01
N GLU A 13 -47.18 -5.98 27.06
CA GLU A 13 -46.71 -5.76 25.69
C GLU A 13 -45.55 -4.75 25.64
N ILE A 14 -45.59 -3.70 26.46
CA ILE A 14 -44.49 -2.72 26.54
C ILE A 14 -43.21 -3.37 27.10
N ILE A 15 -43.33 -4.17 28.15
CA ILE A 15 -42.19 -4.88 28.75
C ILE A 15 -41.57 -5.86 27.73
N VAL A 16 -42.41 -6.61 27.02
CA VAL A 16 -41.95 -7.55 25.99
C VAL A 16 -41.29 -6.81 24.82
N ALA A 17 -41.86 -5.68 24.36
CA ALA A 17 -41.26 -4.87 23.30
C ALA A 17 -39.88 -4.32 23.71
N LEU A 18 -39.74 -3.82 24.94
CA LEU A 18 -38.45 -3.34 25.46
C LEU A 18 -37.42 -4.47 25.58
N ALA A 19 -37.85 -5.67 25.99
CA ALA A 19 -36.97 -6.84 26.02
C ALA A 19 -36.45 -7.20 24.62
N ILE A 20 -37.32 -7.20 23.60
CA ILE A 20 -36.94 -7.46 22.22
C ILE A 20 -35.97 -6.39 21.70
N ILE A 21 -36.25 -5.11 21.95
CA ILE A 21 -35.36 -4.00 21.57
C ILE A 21 -34.00 -4.14 22.25
N GLY A 22 -33.97 -4.53 23.53
CA GLY A 22 -32.73 -4.78 24.27
C GLY A 22 -31.88 -5.87 23.62
N VAL A 23 -32.48 -7.00 23.27
CA VAL A 23 -31.79 -8.11 22.57
C VAL A 23 -31.26 -7.66 21.21
N MET A 24 -32.04 -6.89 20.45
CA MET A 24 -31.60 -6.30 19.18
C MET A 24 -30.48 -5.27 19.35
N GLY A 25 -30.49 -4.51 20.44
CA GLY A 25 -29.43 -3.54 20.75
C GLY A 25 -28.07 -4.21 20.95
N VAL A 26 -28.05 -5.35 21.63
CA VAL A 26 -26.81 -6.12 21.85
C VAL A 26 -26.25 -6.63 20.53
N SER A 27 -27.08 -7.16 19.63
CA SER A 27 -26.60 -7.64 18.33
C SER A 27 -26.04 -6.49 17.47
N LEU A 28 -26.67 -5.32 17.46
CA LEU A 28 -26.15 -4.14 16.76
C LEU A 28 -24.80 -3.69 17.29
N LEU A 29 -24.59 -3.72 18.61
CA LEU A 29 -23.32 -3.33 19.22
C LEU A 29 -22.14 -4.20 18.75
N THR A 30 -22.38 -5.49 18.50
CA THR A 30 -21.35 -6.40 17.97
C THR A 30 -20.90 -6.01 16.56
N VAL A 31 -21.84 -5.59 15.70
CA VAL A 31 -21.55 -5.14 14.33
C VAL A 31 -20.70 -3.87 14.36
N PHE A 32 -21.05 -2.89 15.20
CA PHE A 32 -20.25 -1.67 15.36
C PHE A 32 -18.84 -1.96 15.86
N THR A 33 -18.70 -2.83 16.86
CA THR A 33 -17.39 -3.23 17.39
C THR A 33 -16.52 -3.89 16.32
N MET A 34 -17.12 -4.76 15.49
CA MET A 34 -16.43 -5.40 14.37
C MET A 34 -16.01 -4.38 13.31
N GLY A 35 -16.89 -3.42 12.97
CA GLY A 35 -16.58 -2.35 12.02
C GLY A 35 -15.39 -1.50 12.46
N ILE A 36 -15.34 -1.09 13.73
CA ILE A 36 -14.22 -0.31 14.29
C ILE A 36 -12.90 -1.10 14.19
N ARG A 37 -12.91 -2.40 14.51
CA ARG A 37 -11.71 -3.25 14.40
C ARG A 37 -11.19 -3.34 12.97
N VAL A 38 -12.09 -3.47 11.99
CA VAL A 38 -11.71 -3.51 10.56
C VAL A 38 -11.09 -2.20 10.12
N ILE A 39 -11.63 -1.06 10.57
CA ILE A 39 -11.08 0.28 10.25
C ILE A 39 -9.66 0.43 10.81
N VAL A 40 -9.43 0.03 12.07
CA VAL A 40 -8.10 0.09 12.68
C VAL A 40 -7.12 -0.82 11.93
N GLN A 41 -7.52 -2.05 11.62
CA GLN A 41 -6.68 -2.98 10.86
C GLN A 41 -6.36 -2.45 9.45
N ALA A 42 -7.32 -1.81 8.78
CA ALA A 42 -7.10 -1.20 7.48
C ALA A 42 -6.10 -0.04 7.56
N ARG A 43 -6.18 0.79 8.61
CA ARG A 43 -5.21 1.86 8.86
C ARG A 43 -3.80 1.29 9.03
N ASP A 44 -3.63 0.30 9.89
CA ASP A 44 -2.30 -0.27 10.17
C ASP A 44 -1.67 -0.91 8.90
N ARG A 45 -2.50 -1.52 8.04
CA ARG A 45 -2.06 -2.04 6.73
C ARG A 45 -1.67 -0.92 5.76
N ASN A 46 -2.41 0.17 5.73
CA ASN A 46 -2.09 1.32 4.88
C ASN A 46 -0.79 1.98 5.32
N ASP A 47 -0.59 2.17 6.62
CA ASP A 47 0.64 2.76 7.16
C ASP A 47 1.87 1.88 6.84
N ALA A 48 1.74 0.55 6.99
CA ALA A 48 2.79 -0.38 6.61
C ALA A 48 3.07 -0.35 5.09
N SER A 49 2.03 -0.28 4.27
CA SER A 49 2.17 -0.24 2.80
C SER A 49 2.82 1.07 2.34
N PHE A 50 2.42 2.21 2.91
CA PHE A 50 2.99 3.51 2.61
C PHE A 50 4.46 3.58 3.04
N THR A 51 4.79 3.01 4.19
CA THR A 51 6.18 2.91 4.67
C THR A 51 7.02 2.05 3.72
N ALA A 52 6.52 0.90 3.28
CA ALA A 52 7.22 0.05 2.32
C ALA A 52 7.41 0.75 0.97
N GLN A 53 6.37 1.42 0.46
CA GLN A 53 6.45 2.19 -0.78
C GLN A 53 7.49 3.32 -0.66
N SER A 54 7.49 4.07 0.45
CA SER A 54 8.45 5.15 0.67
C SER A 54 9.90 4.65 0.65
N GLN A 55 10.18 3.47 1.23
CA GLN A 55 11.52 2.88 1.19
C GLN A 55 11.95 2.53 -0.24
N VAL A 56 11.06 1.91 -1.02
CA VAL A 56 11.32 1.58 -2.43
C VAL A 56 11.53 2.86 -3.26
N GLU A 57 10.72 3.89 -3.06
CA GLU A 57 10.87 5.16 -3.76
C GLU A 57 12.18 5.87 -3.41
N VAL A 58 12.61 5.81 -2.15
CA VAL A 58 13.92 6.34 -1.73
C VAL A 58 15.03 5.58 -2.45
N GLU A 59 14.99 4.24 -2.47
CA GLU A 59 16.01 3.42 -3.14
C GLU A 59 16.05 3.65 -4.66
N LEU A 60 14.90 3.81 -5.31
CA LEU A 60 14.84 4.14 -6.73
C LEU A 60 15.36 5.54 -7.04
N ASN A 61 15.14 6.52 -6.13
CA ASN A 61 15.60 7.89 -6.31
C ASN A 61 17.08 8.08 -5.92
N THR A 62 17.65 7.22 -5.07
CA THR A 62 19.09 7.20 -4.74
C THR A 62 19.93 6.44 -5.76
N ILE A 63 19.33 5.90 -6.83
CA ILE A 63 20.03 5.52 -8.05
C ILE A 63 20.63 6.81 -8.64
N ASN A 64 21.84 7.15 -8.20
CA ASN A 64 22.63 8.29 -8.67
C ASN A 64 23.04 8.05 -10.12
N ALA A 65 22.10 8.26 -11.04
CA ALA A 65 22.31 8.21 -12.47
C ALA A 65 23.22 9.37 -12.88
N ALA A 66 24.52 9.13 -12.92
CA ALA A 66 25.48 10.14 -13.37
C ALA A 66 25.43 10.24 -14.92
N PRO A 67 25.24 11.44 -15.50
CA PRO A 67 25.34 11.60 -16.93
C PRO A 67 26.78 11.29 -17.37
N SER A 68 26.91 10.49 -18.43
CA SER A 68 28.20 10.13 -19.00
C SER A 68 28.11 9.97 -20.51
N THR A 69 29.26 10.07 -21.17
CA THR A 69 29.41 9.75 -22.59
C THR A 69 30.39 8.59 -22.72
N ILE A 70 29.94 7.48 -23.27
CA ILE A 70 30.83 6.39 -23.67
C ILE A 70 31.31 6.67 -25.09
N THR A 71 32.62 6.58 -25.30
CA THR A 71 33.23 6.62 -26.62
C THR A 71 33.91 5.28 -26.90
N ILE A 72 33.44 4.59 -27.94
CA ILE A 72 34.06 3.37 -28.46
C ILE A 72 34.97 3.79 -29.61
N THR A 73 36.27 3.52 -29.47
CA THR A 73 37.25 3.71 -30.55
C THR A 73 37.55 2.39 -31.20
N MET A 74 37.27 2.28 -32.50
CA MET A 74 37.57 1.11 -33.31
C MET A 74 39.06 1.09 -33.71
N PRO A 75 39.62 -0.07 -34.12
CA PRO A 75 41.02 -0.18 -34.53
C PRO A 75 41.41 0.69 -35.73
N ASP A 76 40.44 1.09 -36.56
CA ASP A 76 40.61 1.98 -37.71
C ASP A 76 40.51 3.47 -37.33
N ALA A 77 40.54 3.79 -36.03
CA ALA A 77 40.38 5.11 -35.44
C ALA A 77 39.00 5.77 -35.64
N THR A 78 38.00 5.03 -36.12
CA THR A 78 36.61 5.52 -36.08
C THR A 78 36.08 5.53 -34.64
N THR A 79 35.36 6.58 -34.27
CA THR A 79 34.80 6.73 -32.92
C THR A 79 33.27 6.76 -32.97
N ILE A 80 32.65 5.96 -32.11
CA ILE A 80 31.21 6.01 -31.86
C ILE A 80 31.00 6.51 -30.43
N SER A 81 30.35 7.66 -30.28
CA SER A 81 30.01 8.22 -28.97
C SER A 81 28.51 8.11 -28.71
N ALA A 82 28.16 7.68 -27.50
CA ALA A 82 26.79 7.64 -27.02
C ALA A 82 26.71 8.35 -25.67
N SER A 83 25.79 9.31 -25.55
CA SER A 83 25.47 9.97 -24.27
C SER A 83 24.40 9.18 -23.55
N GLY A 84 24.48 9.10 -22.22
CA GLY A 84 23.55 8.32 -21.42
C GLY A 84 23.80 8.47 -19.94
N THR A 85 23.27 7.55 -19.14
CA THR A 85 23.44 7.53 -17.69
C THR A 85 24.10 6.23 -17.25
N VAL A 86 25.09 6.33 -16.36
CA VAL A 86 25.64 5.15 -15.66
C VAL A 86 24.75 4.89 -14.45
N MET A 87 24.24 3.67 -14.36
CA MET A 87 23.55 3.20 -13.16
C MET A 87 24.61 2.71 -12.15
N PRO A 88 24.40 2.92 -10.85
CA PRO A 88 25.31 2.45 -9.81
C PRO A 88 25.53 0.94 -9.93
N ALA A 89 26.77 0.53 -9.71
CA ALA A 89 27.18 -0.86 -9.86
C ALA A 89 26.50 -1.76 -8.83
N GLU A 90 26.06 -2.93 -9.26
CA GLU A 90 25.69 -4.00 -8.35
C GLU A 90 26.96 -4.82 -8.06
N SER A 91 27.48 -4.72 -6.83
CA SER A 91 28.65 -5.47 -6.38
C SER A 91 28.21 -6.81 -5.80
N ALA A 92 28.72 -7.90 -6.37
CA ALA A 92 28.49 -9.25 -5.89
C ALA A 92 29.82 -9.97 -5.65
N THR A 93 29.90 -10.79 -4.60
CA THR A 93 31.05 -11.66 -4.37
C THR A 93 30.82 -13.01 -5.06
N VAL A 94 31.59 -13.30 -6.10
CA VAL A 94 31.55 -14.58 -6.81
C VAL A 94 32.88 -15.30 -6.57
N ASN A 95 32.84 -16.47 -5.94
CA ASN A 95 34.04 -17.27 -5.58
C ASN A 95 35.08 -16.50 -4.74
N GLY A 96 34.62 -15.66 -3.79
CA GLY A 96 35.51 -14.89 -2.91
C GLY A 96 36.18 -13.69 -3.58
N LYS A 97 35.82 -13.37 -4.82
CA LYS A 97 36.27 -12.19 -5.54
C LYS A 97 35.10 -11.22 -5.71
N GLU A 98 35.33 -9.96 -5.39
CA GLU A 98 34.36 -8.89 -5.63
C GLU A 98 34.27 -8.62 -7.14
N VAL A 99 33.06 -8.69 -7.67
CA VAL A 99 32.73 -8.37 -9.05
C VAL A 99 31.74 -7.21 -9.01
N SER A 100 32.13 -6.10 -9.62
CA SER A 100 31.29 -4.91 -9.80
C SER A 100 30.86 -4.84 -11.26
N ILE A 101 29.55 -4.70 -11.51
CA ILE A 101 29.02 -4.53 -12.87
C ILE A 101 28.40 -3.13 -12.99
N ASP A 102 29.08 -2.26 -13.72
CA ASP A 102 28.55 -0.96 -14.13
C ASP A 102 27.69 -1.13 -15.39
N TYR A 103 26.48 -0.59 -15.37
CA TYR A 103 25.57 -0.60 -16.52
C TYR A 103 25.39 0.80 -17.07
N PHE A 104 25.65 0.98 -18.37
CA PHE A 104 25.37 2.23 -19.07
C PHE A 104 24.04 2.14 -19.83
N LYS A 105 23.16 3.10 -19.58
CA LYS A 105 21.90 3.26 -20.29
C LYS A 105 22.02 4.43 -21.27
N PRO A 106 22.04 4.17 -22.59
CA PRO A 106 22.05 5.24 -23.59
C PRO A 106 20.81 6.14 -23.45
N GLY A 107 21.01 7.45 -23.55
CA GLY A 107 19.93 8.42 -23.75
C GLY A 107 19.37 8.30 -25.17
N LYS A 108 18.09 8.65 -25.34
CA LYS A 108 17.50 8.80 -26.68
C LYS A 108 18.12 9.98 -27.42
#